data_AF-A0A932WQ90-F1
#
_entry.id   AF-A0A932WQ90-F1
#
_cell.length_a   1.000
_cell.length_b   1.000
_cell.length_c   1.000
_cell.angle_alpha   90.00
_cell.angle_beta   90.00
_cell.angle_gamma   90.00
#
_symmetry.space_group_name_H-M   'P 1'
#
loop_
_entity.id
_entity.type
_entity.pdbx_description
1 polymer ?
#
loop_
_entity_poly.entity_id
_entity_poly.type
_entity_poly.pdbx_seq_one_letter_code
_entity_poly.pdbx_strand_id
1 'polypeptide(L)'
;MRRNRIFIAIAIVALGALLAGCGVEFKAGPGGSITVGGANSKSAEEERTLTEPHVTGSGLDVQTDLGSVEVTADKAINEVQVVATVKAFAETEDEAREHLKEIKVKLERRDDKVLKITCEYPPSKPGVRGSCSFKVRVPEAQGAKIRSGNGSITLKSLAGVADVKTDIGAVTISDQDGKVIAHSGNGAIRLTKSAGDAELKTDIGSVTGHEITGKVTARSGNGAIDIAAAGGDVEASTDIGSVTVKNAPAVTARSGNGAMTVVQAKGKVQARTAIGQVKLEQVSGPVEAESGNGAVIYAPASDSAVAFHLKTDIGAVTVHLPASAAGSIEATTDVGAVTVNGSRKARSVTGERSLKKIVLSDKGPSSTIHTGNGSVTITLD
;
A
#
# COMPACT_ATOMS: atom_id res chain seq x y z
N MET A 1 37.81 37.96 -29.08
CA MET A 1 37.55 36.57 -28.60
C MET A 1 36.89 36.62 -27.22
N ARG A 2 35.57 36.50 -27.14
CA ARG A 2 34.84 36.13 -25.91
C ARG A 2 33.62 35.31 -26.32
N ARG A 3 33.69 33.99 -26.13
CA ARG A 3 32.60 33.03 -26.30
C ARG A 3 31.78 33.05 -25.01
N ASN A 4 30.64 33.75 -25.00
CA ASN A 4 29.65 33.60 -23.95
C ASN A 4 28.84 32.32 -24.21
N ARG A 5 29.02 31.33 -23.35
CA ARG A 5 28.20 30.11 -23.28
C ARG A 5 26.90 30.47 -22.55
N ILE A 6 25.79 30.58 -23.29
CA ILE A 6 24.45 30.66 -22.71
C ILE A 6 24.05 29.23 -22.34
N PHE A 7 24.07 28.91 -21.05
CA PHE A 7 23.43 27.71 -20.51
C PHE A 7 21.92 27.95 -20.48
N ILE A 8 21.19 27.39 -21.44
CA ILE A 8 19.73 27.29 -21.36
C ILE A 8 19.42 26.06 -20.50
N ALA A 9 19.07 26.30 -19.24
CA ALA A 9 18.51 25.30 -18.36
C ALA A 9 17.08 25.00 -18.83
N ILE A 10 16.88 23.85 -19.48
CA ILE A 10 15.55 23.32 -19.80
C ILE A 10 15.01 22.67 -18.53
N ALA A 11 14.17 23.41 -17.79
CA ALA A 11 13.35 22.85 -16.73
C ALA A 11 12.19 22.06 -17.39
N ILE A 12 12.33 20.74 -17.46
CA ILE A 12 11.23 19.84 -17.82
C ILE A 12 10.33 19.75 -16.58
N VAL A 13 9.33 20.63 -16.51
CA VAL A 13 8.17 20.44 -15.64
C VAL A 13 7.28 19.42 -16.35
N ALA A 14 7.45 18.14 -16.01
CA ALA A 14 6.54 17.08 -16.42
C ALA A 14 5.22 17.23 -15.64
N LEU A 15 4.36 18.12 -16.11
CA LEU A 15 2.95 18.15 -15.71
C LEU A 15 2.27 16.98 -16.43
N GLY A 16 2.19 15.84 -15.75
CA GLY A 16 1.52 14.63 -16.23
C GLY A 16 0.04 14.87 -16.44
N ALA A 17 -0.33 15.30 -17.65
CA ALA A 17 -1.70 15.18 -18.14
C ALA A 17 -1.94 13.71 -18.51
N LEU A 18 -2.75 13.02 -17.71
CA LEU A 18 -3.38 11.76 -18.09
C LEU A 18 -4.19 11.99 -19.36
N LEU A 19 -3.65 11.56 -20.49
CA LEU A 19 -4.40 11.35 -21.73
C LEU A 19 -4.21 9.90 -22.14
N ALA A 20 -4.80 9.00 -21.36
CA ALA A 20 -5.07 7.65 -21.82
C ALA A 20 -6.21 7.75 -22.86
N GLY A 21 -5.86 7.97 -24.13
CA GLY A 21 -6.79 7.84 -25.26
C GLY A 21 -6.64 8.87 -26.37
N CYS A 22 -6.18 10.09 -26.09
CA CYS A 22 -6.04 11.12 -27.13
C CYS A 22 -4.70 10.97 -27.86
N GLY A 23 -4.75 10.66 -29.15
CA GLY A 23 -3.59 10.87 -30.03
C GLY A 23 -3.33 12.38 -30.12
N VAL A 24 -2.44 12.90 -29.27
CA VAL A 24 -2.03 14.30 -29.34
C VAL A 24 -0.98 14.41 -30.43
N GLU A 25 -1.34 15.00 -31.58
CA GLU A 25 -0.36 15.38 -32.58
C GLU A 25 0.27 16.72 -32.20
N PHE A 26 1.60 16.74 -32.10
CA PHE A 26 2.37 17.96 -31.95
C PHE A 26 2.78 18.48 -33.32
N LYS A 27 2.16 19.56 -33.80
CA LYS A 27 2.63 20.29 -34.99
C LYS A 27 3.40 21.54 -34.55
N ALA A 28 4.65 21.65 -35.01
CA ALA A 28 5.45 22.85 -34.86
C ALA A 28 5.09 23.85 -35.97
N GLY A 29 4.60 25.03 -35.58
CA GLY A 29 4.34 26.14 -36.50
C GLY A 29 5.57 27.04 -36.71
N PRO A 30 5.59 27.88 -37.77
CA PRO A 30 6.62 28.90 -37.94
C PRO A 30 6.58 29.88 -36.77
N GLY A 31 7.68 30.01 -36.02
CA GLY A 31 7.79 30.91 -34.86
C GLY A 31 7.76 30.24 -33.47
N GLY A 32 7.78 28.90 -33.40
CA GLY A 32 7.91 28.19 -32.10
C GLY A 32 6.61 28.06 -31.32
N SER A 33 5.45 28.27 -31.95
CA SER A 33 4.15 27.92 -31.36
C SER A 33 3.91 26.42 -31.47
N ILE A 34 3.54 25.79 -30.35
CA ILE A 34 3.02 24.43 -30.29
C ILE A 34 1.50 24.55 -30.20
N THR A 35 0.79 24.06 -31.22
CA THR A 35 -0.67 23.95 -31.19
C THR A 35 -1.04 22.54 -30.76
N VAL A 36 -1.73 22.41 -29.62
CA VAL A 36 -2.29 21.13 -29.14
C VAL A 36 -3.66 20.95 -29.78
N GLY A 37 -3.73 20.13 -30.83
CA GLY A 37 -5.01 19.71 -31.42
C GLY A 37 -5.62 18.58 -30.62
N GLY A 38 -6.83 18.78 -30.09
CA GLY A 38 -7.59 17.72 -29.41
C GLY A 38 -8.07 16.67 -30.42
N ALA A 39 -7.70 15.40 -30.21
CA ALA A 39 -8.30 14.29 -30.95
C ALA A 39 -9.77 14.15 -30.54
N ASN A 40 -10.68 14.54 -31.43
CA ASN A 40 -12.12 14.29 -31.29
C ASN A 40 -12.44 12.82 -31.58
N SER A 41 -12.08 11.90 -30.68
CA SER A 41 -12.57 10.52 -30.78
C SER A 41 -14.04 10.45 -30.38
N LYS A 42 -14.89 9.86 -31.22
CA LYS A 42 -16.28 9.51 -30.90
C LYS A 42 -16.31 8.12 -30.23
N SER A 43 -17.36 7.85 -29.47
CA SER A 43 -17.54 6.58 -28.78
C SER A 43 -18.97 6.06 -28.89
N ALA A 44 -19.11 4.75 -29.02
CA ALA A 44 -20.37 4.05 -28.84
C ALA A 44 -20.28 3.15 -27.60
N GLU A 45 -21.39 2.99 -26.88
CA GLU A 45 -21.48 2.20 -25.65
C GLU A 45 -22.73 1.31 -25.67
N GLU A 46 -22.59 0.10 -25.15
CA GLU A 46 -23.68 -0.86 -25.01
C GLU A 46 -23.45 -1.70 -23.76
N GLU A 47 -24.53 -1.92 -23.01
CA GLU A 47 -24.54 -2.88 -21.90
C GLU A 47 -25.05 -4.23 -22.39
N ARG A 48 -24.31 -5.28 -22.08
CA ARG A 48 -24.66 -6.66 -22.39
C ARG A 48 -24.82 -7.43 -21.11
N THR A 49 -26.01 -7.96 -20.89
CA THR A 49 -26.29 -8.83 -19.74
C THR A 49 -26.24 -10.28 -20.19
N LEU A 50 -25.41 -11.06 -19.51
CA LEU A 50 -25.18 -12.48 -19.76
C LEU A 50 -25.43 -13.23 -18.45
N THR A 51 -26.08 -14.38 -18.54
CA THR A 51 -26.31 -15.27 -17.40
C THR A 51 -25.71 -16.64 -17.67
N GLU A 52 -25.12 -17.23 -16.64
CA GLU A 52 -24.56 -18.58 -16.68
C GLU A 52 -24.99 -19.35 -15.44
N PRO A 53 -25.26 -20.66 -15.55
CA PRO A 53 -25.55 -21.50 -14.39
C PRO A 53 -24.43 -21.40 -13.36
N HIS A 54 -24.80 -21.23 -12.09
CA HIS A 54 -23.84 -21.28 -11.01
C HIS A 54 -23.39 -22.72 -10.75
N VAL A 55 -22.10 -22.89 -10.46
CA VAL A 55 -21.52 -24.15 -10.02
C VAL A 55 -20.97 -23.94 -8.62
N THR A 56 -21.56 -24.60 -7.63
CA THR A 56 -21.14 -24.53 -6.23
C THR A 56 -19.66 -24.87 -6.10
N GLY A 57 -18.95 -24.06 -5.32
CA GLY A 57 -17.51 -24.19 -5.14
C GLY A 57 -16.64 -23.78 -6.33
N SER A 58 -17.21 -23.19 -7.39
CA SER A 58 -16.42 -22.67 -8.51
C SER A 58 -15.75 -21.33 -8.19
N GLY A 59 -14.56 -21.13 -8.73
CA GLY A 59 -13.88 -19.83 -8.75
C GLY A 59 -14.23 -19.01 -9.99
N LEU A 60 -13.69 -17.79 -10.04
CA LEU A 60 -13.82 -16.85 -11.16
C LEU A 60 -12.45 -16.49 -11.74
N ASP A 61 -12.36 -16.37 -13.07
CA ASP A 61 -11.21 -15.79 -13.77
C ASP A 61 -11.70 -14.67 -14.69
N VAL A 62 -11.49 -13.41 -14.31
CA VAL A 62 -11.96 -12.25 -15.09
C VAL A 62 -10.75 -11.52 -15.65
N GLN A 63 -10.72 -11.34 -16.97
CA GLN A 63 -9.62 -10.67 -17.66
C GLN A 63 -10.17 -9.57 -18.57
N THR A 64 -9.61 -8.37 -18.43
CA THR A 64 -9.90 -7.23 -19.30
C THR A 64 -8.63 -6.42 -19.54
N ASP A 65 -8.49 -5.81 -20.71
CA ASP A 65 -7.35 -4.93 -20.98
C ASP A 65 -7.65 -3.50 -20.49
N LEU A 66 -8.86 -3.01 -20.75
CA LEU A 66 -9.33 -1.68 -20.37
C LEU A 66 -10.74 -1.80 -19.80
N GLY A 67 -10.94 -1.38 -18.56
CA GLY A 67 -12.24 -1.36 -17.89
C GLY A 67 -12.16 -1.78 -16.43
N SER A 68 -13.15 -1.34 -15.65
CA SER A 68 -13.25 -1.71 -14.24
C SER A 68 -13.90 -3.08 -14.08
N VAL A 69 -13.50 -3.81 -13.05
CA VAL A 69 -14.10 -5.10 -12.69
C VAL A 69 -14.69 -5.00 -11.29
N GLU A 70 -16.00 -5.22 -11.17
CA GLU A 70 -16.71 -5.32 -9.90
C GLU A 70 -17.23 -6.76 -9.76
N VAL A 71 -16.81 -7.47 -8.72
CA VAL A 71 -17.32 -8.81 -8.40
C VAL A 71 -17.92 -8.79 -7.00
N THR A 72 -19.19 -9.17 -6.90
CA THR A 72 -19.91 -9.28 -5.64
C THR A 72 -20.51 -10.67 -5.50
N ALA A 73 -20.21 -11.36 -4.39
CA ALA A 73 -20.99 -12.53 -4.01
C ALA A 73 -22.29 -12.09 -3.31
N ASP A 74 -23.40 -12.64 -3.76
CA ASP A 74 -24.74 -12.35 -3.29
C ASP A 74 -25.55 -13.64 -3.20
N LYS A 75 -25.78 -14.13 -1.98
CA LYS A 75 -26.49 -15.39 -1.74
C LYS A 75 -27.97 -15.36 -2.14
N ALA A 76 -28.52 -14.20 -2.51
CA ALA A 76 -29.92 -14.06 -2.93
C ALA A 76 -30.17 -14.48 -4.39
N ILE A 77 -29.11 -14.59 -5.21
CA ILE A 77 -29.21 -15.05 -6.60
C ILE A 77 -28.81 -16.52 -6.72
N ASN A 78 -29.28 -17.19 -7.77
CA ASN A 78 -29.03 -18.63 -8.01
C ASN A 78 -28.17 -18.89 -9.26
N GLU A 79 -27.92 -17.86 -10.06
CA GLU A 79 -27.18 -17.91 -11.31
C GLU A 79 -26.14 -16.80 -11.33
N VAL A 80 -25.09 -16.95 -12.13
CA VAL A 80 -24.07 -15.92 -12.30
C VAL A 80 -24.61 -14.88 -13.27
N GLN A 81 -24.66 -13.62 -12.84
CA GLN A 81 -25.10 -12.48 -13.64
C GLN A 81 -23.88 -11.63 -14.00
N VAL A 82 -23.62 -11.47 -15.29
CA VAL A 82 -22.52 -10.66 -15.81
C VAL A 82 -23.11 -9.51 -16.62
N VAL A 83 -22.95 -8.28 -16.14
CA VAL A 83 -23.24 -7.07 -16.90
C VAL A 83 -21.92 -6.54 -17.42
N ALA A 84 -21.74 -6.63 -18.74
CA ALA A 84 -20.57 -6.11 -19.43
C ALA A 84 -20.92 -4.79 -20.12
N THR A 85 -20.30 -3.71 -19.70
CA THR A 85 -20.38 -2.41 -20.37
C THR A 85 -19.25 -2.31 -21.38
N VAL A 86 -19.59 -2.46 -22.66
CA VAL A 86 -18.64 -2.43 -23.76
C VAL A 86 -18.68 -1.05 -24.39
N LYS A 87 -17.50 -0.41 -24.52
CA LYS A 87 -17.33 0.85 -25.25
C LYS A 87 -16.35 0.66 -26.37
N ALA A 88 -16.65 1.22 -27.54
CA ALA A 88 -15.73 1.30 -28.66
C ALA A 88 -15.48 2.76 -29.04
N PHE A 89 -14.26 3.06 -29.45
CA PHE A 89 -13.82 4.40 -29.85
C PHE A 89 -13.40 4.38 -31.32
N ALA A 90 -13.80 5.42 -32.06
CA ALA A 90 -13.41 5.62 -33.45
C ALA A 90 -13.40 7.13 -33.79
N GLU A 91 -13.04 7.48 -35.03
CA GLU A 91 -13.09 8.87 -35.50
C GLU A 91 -14.53 9.34 -35.72
N THR A 92 -15.41 8.41 -36.12
CA THR A 92 -16.85 8.67 -36.35
C THR A 92 -17.74 7.82 -35.44
N GLU A 93 -18.99 8.25 -35.24
CA GLU A 93 -19.96 7.51 -34.42
C GLU A 93 -20.39 6.19 -35.07
N ASP A 94 -20.56 6.17 -36.39
CA ASP A 94 -20.95 4.97 -37.13
C ASP A 94 -19.85 3.89 -37.09
N GLU A 95 -18.59 4.28 -37.26
CA GLU A 95 -17.46 3.36 -37.10
C GLU A 95 -17.34 2.84 -35.66
N ALA A 96 -17.55 3.70 -34.66
CA ALA A 96 -17.55 3.29 -33.26
C ALA A 96 -18.66 2.24 -32.99
N ARG A 97 -19.85 2.41 -33.59
CA ARG A 97 -20.96 1.46 -33.47
C ARG A 97 -20.69 0.13 -34.17
N GLU A 98 -19.98 0.13 -35.30
CA GLU A 98 -19.54 -1.10 -35.96
C GLU A 98 -18.46 -1.82 -35.14
N HIS A 99 -17.47 -1.09 -34.63
CA HIS A 99 -16.44 -1.64 -33.73
C HIS A 99 -17.03 -2.25 -32.47
N LEU A 100 -18.05 -1.61 -31.90
CA LEU A 100 -18.77 -2.11 -30.72
C LEU A 100 -19.37 -3.50 -30.97
N LYS A 101 -19.94 -3.77 -32.16
CA LYS A 101 -20.51 -5.09 -32.52
C LYS A 101 -19.44 -6.17 -32.66
N GLU A 102 -18.21 -5.79 -33.04
CA GLU A 102 -17.10 -6.72 -33.24
C GLU A 102 -16.47 -7.16 -31.91
N ILE A 103 -16.52 -6.32 -30.87
CA ILE A 103 -16.06 -6.69 -29.52
C ILE A 103 -17.00 -7.76 -28.97
N LYS A 104 -16.48 -8.92 -28.56
CA LYS A 104 -17.28 -10.02 -28.03
C LYS A 104 -16.95 -10.29 -26.57
N VAL A 105 -17.97 -10.48 -25.75
CA VAL A 105 -17.81 -10.93 -24.37
C VAL A 105 -17.98 -12.44 -24.36
N LYS A 106 -16.99 -13.16 -23.85
CA LYS A 106 -17.00 -14.62 -23.76
C LYS A 106 -17.04 -15.08 -22.31
N LEU A 107 -17.94 -16.01 -22.05
CA LEU A 107 -18.04 -16.75 -20.79
C LEU A 107 -17.73 -18.21 -21.13
N GLU A 108 -16.63 -18.72 -20.59
CA GLU A 108 -16.16 -20.08 -20.84
C GLU A 108 -15.93 -20.79 -19.50
N ARG A 109 -16.63 -21.90 -19.30
CA ARG A 109 -16.38 -22.78 -18.15
C ARG A 109 -15.20 -23.69 -18.48
N ARG A 110 -14.13 -23.62 -17.69
CA ARG A 110 -12.97 -24.51 -17.83
C ARG A 110 -13.25 -25.88 -17.20
N ASP A 111 -12.41 -26.85 -17.48
CA ASP A 111 -12.51 -28.22 -16.93
C ASP A 111 -12.43 -28.25 -15.39
N ASP A 112 -11.73 -27.27 -14.80
CA ASP A 112 -11.62 -27.08 -13.34
C ASP A 112 -12.85 -26.38 -12.72
N LYS A 113 -13.94 -26.22 -13.49
CA LYS A 113 -15.20 -25.56 -13.12
C LYS A 113 -15.10 -24.06 -12.90
N VAL A 114 -13.94 -23.43 -13.08
CA VAL A 114 -13.80 -21.97 -13.00
C VAL A 114 -14.50 -21.32 -14.18
N LEU A 115 -15.31 -20.29 -13.92
CA LEU A 115 -15.91 -19.48 -14.98
C LEU A 115 -14.91 -18.41 -15.41
N LYS A 116 -14.46 -18.48 -16.66
CA LYS A 116 -13.60 -17.49 -17.29
C LYS A 116 -14.44 -16.46 -18.03
N ILE A 117 -14.23 -15.17 -17.74
CA ILE A 117 -14.91 -14.03 -18.36
C ILE A 117 -13.85 -13.18 -19.06
N THR A 118 -13.95 -13.05 -20.38
CA THR A 118 -13.00 -12.28 -21.20
C THR A 118 -13.71 -11.36 -22.17
N CYS A 119 -13.05 -10.26 -22.53
CA CYS A 119 -13.40 -9.47 -23.70
C CYS A 119 -12.45 -9.80 -24.85
N GLU A 120 -12.99 -10.21 -25.99
CA GLU A 120 -12.22 -10.43 -27.21
C GLU A 120 -12.38 -9.27 -28.16
N TYR A 121 -11.25 -8.71 -28.55
CA TYR A 121 -11.15 -7.68 -29.57
C TYR A 121 -10.80 -8.33 -30.92
N PRO A 122 -11.36 -7.84 -32.04
CA PRO A 122 -11.13 -8.42 -33.36
C PRO A 122 -9.65 -8.30 -33.77
N PRO A 123 -8.92 -9.42 -33.98
CA PRO A 123 -7.49 -9.38 -34.34
C PRO A 123 -7.24 -8.80 -35.74
N SER A 124 -8.28 -8.75 -36.59
CA SER A 124 -8.23 -8.24 -37.96
C SER A 124 -8.11 -6.71 -38.06
N LYS A 125 -8.35 -5.96 -36.97
CA LYS A 125 -8.25 -4.49 -36.96
C LYS A 125 -7.47 -4.00 -35.73
N PRO A 126 -6.13 -3.95 -35.80
CA PRO A 126 -5.25 -3.53 -34.70
C PRO A 126 -5.46 -2.08 -34.18
N GLY A 127 -6.39 -1.32 -34.76
CA GLY A 127 -6.75 0.04 -34.37
C GLY A 127 -8.07 0.17 -33.59
N VAL A 128 -8.84 -0.91 -33.41
CA VAL A 128 -10.09 -0.86 -32.65
C VAL A 128 -9.76 -0.67 -31.17
N ARG A 129 -9.96 0.56 -30.69
CA ARG A 129 -9.82 0.88 -29.27
C ARG A 129 -11.17 0.67 -28.60
N GLY A 130 -11.20 -0.08 -27.52
CA GLY A 130 -12.42 -0.28 -26.75
C GLY A 130 -12.13 -0.63 -25.30
N SER A 131 -13.11 -0.44 -24.44
CA SER A 131 -13.06 -0.87 -23.05
C SER A 131 -14.22 -1.80 -22.73
N CYS A 132 -13.96 -2.78 -21.88
CA CYS A 132 -14.94 -3.71 -21.36
C CYS A 132 -14.87 -3.67 -19.84
N SER A 133 -15.89 -3.07 -19.23
CA SER A 133 -16.06 -3.08 -17.78
C SER A 133 -17.03 -4.20 -17.41
N PHE A 134 -16.73 -4.93 -16.35
CA PHE A 134 -17.51 -6.09 -15.91
C PHE A 134 -18.08 -5.85 -14.53
N LYS A 135 -19.39 -6.01 -14.39
CA LYS A 135 -20.06 -6.14 -13.10
C LYS A 135 -20.62 -7.55 -12.99
N VAL A 136 -20.01 -8.34 -12.12
CA VAL A 136 -20.31 -9.76 -11.93
C VAL A 136 -20.96 -9.95 -10.56
N ARG A 137 -22.16 -10.51 -10.55
CA ARG A 137 -22.81 -11.00 -9.33
C ARG A 137 -22.84 -12.52 -9.37
N VAL A 138 -22.38 -13.15 -8.31
CA VAL A 138 -22.36 -14.61 -8.16
C VAL A 138 -23.04 -15.03 -6.86
N PRO A 139 -23.72 -16.19 -6.80
CA PRO A 139 -24.27 -16.69 -5.53
C PRO A 139 -23.18 -16.87 -4.45
N GLU A 140 -22.09 -17.50 -4.87
CA GLU A 140 -20.83 -17.67 -4.14
C GLU A 140 -19.69 -17.81 -5.15
N ALA A 141 -18.46 -17.55 -4.70
CA ALA A 141 -17.25 -17.88 -5.46
C ALA A 141 -16.16 -18.37 -4.50
N GLN A 142 -15.55 -19.49 -4.84
CA GLN A 142 -14.39 -20.07 -4.15
C GLN A 142 -13.12 -19.69 -4.92
N GLY A 143 -12.65 -18.49 -4.66
CA GLY A 143 -11.49 -17.88 -5.29
C GLY A 143 -11.86 -17.01 -6.48
N ALA A 144 -11.05 -15.96 -6.69
CA ALA A 144 -11.20 -15.04 -7.79
C ALA A 144 -9.82 -14.62 -8.30
N LYS A 145 -9.56 -14.87 -9.57
CA LYS A 145 -8.39 -14.38 -10.29
C LYS A 145 -8.81 -13.26 -11.21
N ILE A 146 -8.35 -12.05 -10.94
CA ILE A 146 -8.78 -10.86 -11.69
C ILE A 146 -7.55 -10.17 -12.26
N ARG A 147 -7.56 -9.94 -13.57
CA ARG A 147 -6.51 -9.23 -14.30
C ARG A 147 -7.15 -8.08 -15.06
N SER A 148 -6.66 -6.86 -14.82
CA SER A 148 -7.00 -5.68 -15.61
C SER A 148 -5.72 -5.00 -16.11
N GLY A 149 -5.67 -4.52 -17.35
CA GLY A 149 -4.60 -3.62 -17.77
C GLY A 149 -4.81 -2.22 -17.17
N ASN A 150 -5.98 -1.64 -17.42
CA ASN A 150 -6.35 -0.34 -16.88
C ASN A 150 -7.81 -0.33 -16.40
N GLY A 151 -8.00 -0.21 -15.09
CA GLY A 151 -9.28 -0.07 -14.45
C GLY A 151 -9.23 -0.43 -12.98
N SER A 152 -10.19 0.11 -12.22
CA SER A 152 -10.34 -0.26 -10.81
C SER A 152 -10.93 -1.66 -10.68
N ILE A 153 -10.50 -2.38 -9.64
CA ILE A 153 -11.00 -3.71 -9.32
C ILE A 153 -11.65 -3.63 -7.94
N THR A 154 -12.91 -4.06 -7.85
CA THR A 154 -13.68 -4.12 -6.60
C THR A 154 -14.16 -5.55 -6.37
N LEU A 155 -13.75 -6.16 -5.25
CA LEU A 155 -14.22 -7.48 -4.83
C LEU A 155 -14.94 -7.38 -3.49
N LYS A 156 -16.09 -8.05 -3.37
CA LYS A 156 -16.92 -8.02 -2.16
C LYS A 156 -17.46 -9.41 -1.80
N SER A 157 -17.27 -9.78 -0.53
CA SER A 157 -17.88 -10.95 0.11
C SER A 157 -17.54 -12.31 -0.53
N LEU A 158 -16.35 -12.45 -1.12
CA LEU A 158 -15.93 -13.70 -1.76
C LEU A 158 -15.26 -14.64 -0.75
N ALA A 159 -15.18 -15.92 -1.09
CA ALA A 159 -14.45 -16.92 -0.31
C ALA A 159 -13.22 -17.42 -1.07
N GLY A 160 -12.29 -18.09 -0.38
CA GLY A 160 -11.09 -18.64 -0.99
C GLY A 160 -10.03 -17.59 -1.32
N VAL A 161 -9.15 -17.88 -2.29
CA VAL A 161 -8.01 -17.01 -2.62
C VAL A 161 -8.42 -15.94 -3.63
N ALA A 162 -8.23 -14.66 -3.29
CA ALA A 162 -8.36 -13.55 -4.22
C ALA A 162 -6.97 -13.16 -4.79
N ASP A 163 -6.73 -13.42 -6.07
CA ASP A 163 -5.52 -13.03 -6.81
C ASP A 163 -5.86 -11.91 -7.80
N VAL A 164 -5.53 -10.68 -7.43
CA VAL A 164 -5.90 -9.45 -8.15
C VAL A 164 -4.65 -8.75 -8.67
N LYS A 165 -4.64 -8.44 -9.96
CA LYS A 165 -3.60 -7.58 -10.55
C LYS A 165 -4.21 -6.56 -11.49
N THR A 166 -3.77 -5.32 -11.34
CA THR A 166 -4.01 -4.24 -12.31
C THR A 166 -2.70 -3.50 -12.61
N ASP A 167 -2.50 -3.02 -13.84
CA ASP A 167 -1.34 -2.17 -14.12
C ASP A 167 -1.64 -0.71 -13.76
N ILE A 168 -2.87 -0.25 -14.01
CA ILE A 168 -3.36 1.08 -13.59
C ILE A 168 -4.78 0.95 -13.03
N GLY A 169 -4.98 1.35 -11.78
CA GLY A 169 -6.29 1.40 -11.15
C GLY A 169 -6.26 1.04 -9.67
N ALA A 170 -7.24 1.55 -8.91
CA ALA A 170 -7.35 1.20 -7.50
C ALA A 170 -7.91 -0.21 -7.32
N VAL A 171 -7.44 -0.93 -6.30
CA VAL A 171 -7.96 -2.24 -5.90
C VAL A 171 -8.67 -2.07 -4.56
N THR A 172 -9.97 -2.37 -4.51
CA THR A 172 -10.76 -2.40 -3.27
C THR A 172 -11.28 -3.81 -3.05
N ILE A 173 -10.97 -4.39 -1.91
CA ILE A 173 -11.37 -5.74 -1.56
C ILE A 173 -12.03 -5.69 -0.17
N SER A 174 -13.25 -6.21 -0.03
CA SER A 174 -13.93 -6.29 1.26
C SER A 174 -14.50 -7.66 1.57
N ASP A 175 -14.52 -8.00 2.87
CA ASP A 175 -15.16 -9.16 3.45
C ASP A 175 -14.72 -10.48 2.79
N GLN A 176 -13.41 -10.67 2.64
CA GLN A 176 -12.86 -11.87 2.02
C GLN A 176 -12.67 -12.99 3.04
N ASP A 177 -13.31 -14.12 2.79
CA ASP A 177 -13.14 -15.35 3.58
C ASP A 177 -11.99 -16.20 3.01
N GLY A 178 -10.77 -15.65 3.09
CA GLY A 178 -9.57 -16.35 2.63
C GLY A 178 -8.35 -15.43 2.45
N LYS A 179 -7.35 -15.91 1.71
CA LYS A 179 -6.10 -15.18 1.45
C LYS A 179 -6.29 -14.15 0.33
N VAL A 180 -5.67 -12.98 0.47
CA VAL A 180 -5.63 -11.93 -0.56
C VAL A 180 -4.22 -11.72 -1.09
N ILE A 181 -4.10 -11.67 -2.42
CA ILE A 181 -2.89 -11.28 -3.14
C ILE A 181 -3.32 -10.16 -4.10
N ALA A 182 -2.94 -8.93 -3.82
CA ALA A 182 -3.34 -7.75 -4.59
C ALA A 182 -2.11 -6.98 -5.07
N HIS A 183 -2.03 -6.77 -6.39
CA HIS A 183 -0.96 -6.01 -7.02
C HIS A 183 -1.54 -4.91 -7.92
N SER A 184 -1.00 -3.69 -7.80
CA SER A 184 -1.35 -2.55 -8.64
C SER A 184 -0.07 -1.86 -9.13
N GLY A 185 0.08 -1.60 -10.43
CA GLY A 185 1.21 -0.78 -10.89
C GLY A 185 1.04 0.67 -10.41
N ASN A 186 -0.08 1.30 -10.75
CA ASN A 186 -0.43 2.64 -10.31
C ASN A 186 -1.87 2.67 -9.78
N GLY A 187 -2.02 2.75 -8.46
CA GLY A 187 -3.30 2.80 -7.79
C GLY A 187 -3.19 2.43 -6.32
N ALA A 188 -4.12 2.95 -5.53
CA ALA A 188 -4.23 2.58 -4.13
C ALA A 188 -4.83 1.17 -3.96
N ILE A 189 -4.38 0.44 -2.95
CA ILE A 189 -4.93 -0.85 -2.56
C ILE A 189 -5.60 -0.69 -1.19
N ARG A 190 -6.88 -1.06 -1.11
CA ARG A 190 -7.66 -1.07 0.13
C ARG A 190 -8.23 -2.45 0.38
N LEU A 191 -7.82 -3.07 1.48
CA LEU A 191 -8.36 -4.33 1.98
C LEU A 191 -9.08 -4.08 3.31
N THR A 192 -10.37 -4.43 3.38
CA THR A 192 -11.17 -4.35 4.60
C THR A 192 -11.74 -5.73 4.92
N LYS A 193 -11.37 -6.30 6.06
CA LYS A 193 -11.78 -7.64 6.52
C LYS A 193 -11.30 -8.78 5.62
N SER A 194 -10.34 -9.54 6.15
CA SER A 194 -9.82 -10.76 5.53
C SER A 194 -9.67 -11.86 6.59
N ALA A 195 -10.17 -13.06 6.29
CA ALA A 195 -10.02 -14.22 7.17
C ALA A 195 -8.64 -14.90 7.05
N GLY A 196 -7.88 -14.63 5.98
CA GLY A 196 -6.54 -15.17 5.75
C GLY A 196 -5.44 -14.11 5.68
N ASP A 197 -4.26 -14.55 5.24
CA ASP A 197 -3.10 -13.69 4.99
C ASP A 197 -3.35 -12.68 3.86
N ALA A 198 -2.62 -11.57 3.87
CA ALA A 198 -2.72 -10.52 2.85
C ALA A 198 -1.33 -10.13 2.30
N GLU A 199 -1.17 -10.20 0.99
CA GLU A 199 -0.03 -9.66 0.26
C GLU A 199 -0.53 -8.48 -0.60
N LEU A 200 -0.11 -7.26 -0.26
CA LEU A 200 -0.57 -6.02 -0.86
C LEU A 200 0.62 -5.26 -1.43
N LYS A 201 0.68 -5.10 -2.75
CA LYS A 201 1.81 -4.44 -3.42
C LYS A 201 1.34 -3.37 -4.40
N THR A 202 1.90 -2.18 -4.32
CA THR A 202 1.74 -1.16 -5.35
C THR A 202 3.07 -0.48 -5.71
N ASP A 203 3.27 -0.06 -6.95
CA ASP A 203 4.47 0.74 -7.29
C ASP A 203 4.22 2.23 -7.00
N ILE A 204 3.02 2.73 -7.30
CA ILE A 204 2.57 4.09 -6.95
C ILE A 204 1.16 4.02 -6.37
N GLY A 205 1.01 4.40 -5.11
CA GLY A 205 -0.28 4.42 -4.41
C GLY A 205 -0.15 4.06 -2.94
N SER A 206 -1.18 4.41 -2.16
CA SER A 206 -1.24 4.00 -0.76
C SER A 206 -1.75 2.57 -0.61
N VAL A 207 -1.31 1.90 0.45
CA VAL A 207 -1.80 0.57 0.84
C VAL A 207 -2.51 0.70 2.19
N THR A 208 -3.77 0.29 2.25
CA THR A 208 -4.57 0.27 3.47
C THR A 208 -5.09 -1.13 3.73
N GLY A 209 -4.86 -1.66 4.93
CA GLY A 209 -5.37 -2.95 5.39
C GLY A 209 -6.03 -2.83 6.76
N HIS A 210 -7.27 -3.28 6.89
CA HIS A 210 -8.03 -3.23 8.14
C HIS A 210 -8.67 -4.58 8.48
N GLU A 211 -8.59 -5.03 9.73
CA GLU A 211 -9.19 -6.29 10.23
C GLU A 211 -8.74 -7.53 9.43
N ILE A 212 -7.43 -7.81 9.44
CA ILE A 212 -6.87 -8.96 8.73
C ILE A 212 -6.51 -10.02 9.75
N THR A 213 -7.13 -11.20 9.67
CA THR A 213 -6.92 -12.26 10.67
C THR A 213 -5.54 -12.91 10.56
N GLY A 214 -4.99 -12.97 9.35
CA GLY A 214 -3.66 -13.54 9.07
C GLY A 214 -2.51 -12.54 9.13
N LYS A 215 -1.38 -12.95 8.54
CA LYS A 215 -0.18 -12.12 8.36
C LYS A 215 -0.38 -11.11 7.24
N VAL A 216 0.33 -9.98 7.31
CA VAL A 216 0.25 -8.91 6.31
C VAL A 216 1.64 -8.58 5.77
N THR A 217 1.80 -8.66 4.46
CA THR A 217 2.95 -8.12 3.73
C THR A 217 2.46 -6.97 2.86
N ALA A 218 2.86 -5.74 3.19
CA ALA A 218 2.46 -4.52 2.49
C ALA A 218 3.68 -3.80 1.91
N ARG A 219 3.65 -3.51 0.61
CA ARG A 219 4.74 -2.82 -0.09
C ARG A 219 4.21 -1.71 -0.99
N SER A 220 4.84 -0.54 -0.94
CA SER A 220 4.58 0.57 -1.85
C SER A 220 5.90 1.13 -2.39
N GLY A 221 6.01 1.44 -3.67
CA GLY A 221 7.16 2.23 -4.16
C GLY A 221 7.02 3.69 -3.72
N ASN A 222 5.87 4.30 -4.01
CA ASN A 222 5.54 5.66 -3.57
C ASN A 222 4.12 5.71 -3.03
N GLY A 223 3.99 5.82 -1.71
CA GLY A 223 2.73 5.96 -1.01
C GLY A 223 2.82 5.51 0.44
N ALA A 224 1.86 5.97 1.23
CA ALA A 224 1.73 5.60 2.62
C ALA A 224 1.18 4.17 2.78
N ILE A 225 1.61 3.49 3.84
CA ILE A 225 1.08 2.18 4.26
C ILE A 225 0.38 2.37 5.60
N ASP A 226 -0.89 1.95 5.69
CA ASP A 226 -1.67 1.97 6.93
C ASP A 226 -2.30 0.59 7.18
N ILE A 227 -1.79 -0.12 8.18
CA ILE A 227 -2.29 -1.44 8.58
C ILE A 227 -2.85 -1.35 10.00
N ALA A 228 -4.11 -1.72 10.16
CA ALA A 228 -4.80 -1.71 11.45
C ALA A 228 -5.46 -3.07 11.73
N ALA A 229 -5.24 -3.58 12.94
CA ALA A 229 -5.79 -4.84 13.44
C ALA A 229 -5.40 -6.04 12.56
N ALA A 230 -4.12 -6.42 12.62
CA ALA A 230 -3.63 -7.67 12.06
C ALA A 230 -3.60 -8.76 13.16
N GLY A 231 -4.10 -9.95 12.86
CA GLY A 231 -4.03 -11.13 13.74
C GLY A 231 -2.70 -11.87 13.65
N GLY A 232 -1.95 -11.68 12.56
CA GLY A 232 -0.58 -12.16 12.37
C GLY A 232 0.44 -11.02 12.20
N ASP A 233 1.71 -11.41 12.03
CA ASP A 233 2.83 -10.47 11.87
C ASP A 233 2.66 -9.54 10.65
N VAL A 234 3.19 -8.32 10.77
CA VAL A 234 3.14 -7.29 9.73
C VAL A 234 4.55 -6.99 9.21
N GLU A 235 4.76 -7.14 7.90
CA GLU A 235 5.92 -6.63 7.17
C GLU A 235 5.46 -5.47 6.27
N ALA A 236 5.95 -4.26 6.52
CA ALA A 236 5.60 -3.06 5.76
C ALA A 236 6.85 -2.37 5.22
N SER A 237 6.88 -2.06 3.91
CA SER A 237 8.02 -1.38 3.28
C SER A 237 7.57 -0.35 2.26
N THR A 238 8.09 0.88 2.34
CA THR A 238 7.88 1.91 1.32
C THR A 238 9.16 2.67 0.99
N ASP A 239 9.38 3.08 -0.27
CA ASP A 239 10.54 3.91 -0.59
C ASP A 239 10.25 5.37 -0.22
N ILE A 240 9.05 5.85 -0.53
CA ILE A 240 8.57 7.19 -0.16
C ILE A 240 7.16 7.08 0.40
N GLY A 241 6.99 7.41 1.68
CA GLY A 241 5.70 7.38 2.34
C GLY A 241 5.83 7.06 3.83
N SER A 242 4.80 7.45 4.59
CA SER A 242 4.70 7.05 5.99
C SER A 242 4.24 5.61 6.14
N VAL A 243 4.64 4.97 7.24
CA VAL A 243 4.17 3.63 7.61
C VAL A 243 3.47 3.73 8.96
N THR A 244 2.20 3.37 9.00
CA THR A 244 1.42 3.27 10.24
C THR A 244 0.98 1.84 10.45
N VAL A 245 1.30 1.27 11.60
CA VAL A 245 0.83 -0.06 12.00
C VAL A 245 0.20 0.04 13.39
N LYS A 246 -1.06 -0.39 13.50
CA LYS A 246 -1.83 -0.37 14.76
C LYS A 246 -2.34 -1.77 15.06
N ASN A 247 -2.10 -2.26 16.28
CA ASN A 247 -2.56 -3.58 16.73
C ASN A 247 -2.04 -4.73 15.87
N ALA A 248 -0.82 -5.19 16.18
CA ALA A 248 -0.21 -6.35 15.52
C ALA A 248 0.61 -7.20 16.53
N PRO A 249 0.73 -8.52 16.34
CA PRO A 249 1.63 -9.37 17.11
C PRO A 249 3.09 -8.97 16.97
N ALA A 250 3.64 -8.86 15.76
CA ALA A 250 5.00 -8.37 15.52
C ALA A 250 5.02 -7.46 14.30
N VAL A 251 6.00 -6.55 14.24
CA VAL A 251 6.09 -5.55 13.17
C VAL A 251 7.53 -5.44 12.67
N THR A 252 7.70 -5.58 11.36
CA THR A 252 8.91 -5.19 10.64
C THR A 252 8.55 -4.09 9.64
N ALA A 253 8.96 -2.85 9.92
CA ALA A 253 8.63 -1.69 9.12
C ALA A 253 9.89 -1.01 8.56
N ARG A 254 9.87 -0.65 7.27
CA ARG A 254 10.93 0.11 6.60
C ARG A 254 10.36 1.25 5.78
N SER A 255 11.01 2.42 5.84
CA SER A 255 10.73 3.54 4.94
C SER A 255 12.03 4.15 4.42
N GLY A 256 12.11 4.47 3.13
CA GLY A 256 13.21 5.30 2.61
C GLY A 256 13.07 6.75 3.05
N ASN A 257 11.89 7.33 2.83
CA ASN A 257 11.54 8.67 3.25
C ASN A 257 10.10 8.73 3.74
N GLY A 258 9.94 8.83 5.05
CA GLY A 258 8.67 9.02 5.71
C GLY A 258 8.72 8.67 7.19
N ALA A 259 7.78 9.25 7.94
CA ALA A 259 7.60 8.92 9.35
C ALA A 259 7.01 7.52 9.51
N MET A 260 7.40 6.82 10.58
CA MET A 260 6.80 5.55 10.95
C MET A 260 6.14 5.66 12.32
N THR A 261 4.95 5.10 12.43
CA THR A 261 4.22 5.01 13.70
C THR A 261 3.77 3.58 13.93
N VAL A 262 4.19 2.98 15.04
CA VAL A 262 3.71 1.66 15.47
C VAL A 262 3.03 1.80 16.82
N VAL A 263 1.79 1.36 16.90
CA VAL A 263 0.95 1.46 18.11
C VAL A 263 0.43 0.08 18.49
N GLN A 264 0.51 -0.27 19.78
CA GLN A 264 -0.05 -1.50 20.33
C GLN A 264 0.48 -2.78 19.67
N ALA A 265 1.81 -2.88 19.52
CA ALA A 265 2.47 -4.10 19.08
C ALA A 265 2.81 -5.00 20.29
N LYS A 266 2.38 -6.26 20.27
CA LYS A 266 2.52 -7.16 21.43
C LYS A 266 3.89 -7.84 21.53
N GLY A 267 4.54 -8.07 20.39
CA GLY A 267 5.79 -8.78 20.19
C GLY A 267 6.86 -7.88 19.59
N LYS A 268 7.85 -8.49 18.93
CA LYS A 268 9.04 -7.79 18.46
C LYS A 268 8.68 -6.70 17.44
N VAL A 269 9.29 -5.53 17.58
CA VAL A 269 9.21 -4.43 16.62
C VAL A 269 10.60 -4.10 16.07
N GLN A 270 10.74 -4.13 14.74
CA GLN A 270 11.87 -3.59 14.01
C GLN A 270 11.38 -2.46 13.10
N ALA A 271 11.80 -1.23 13.35
CA ALA A 271 11.37 -0.07 12.59
C ALA A 271 12.61 0.71 12.11
N ARG A 272 12.79 0.85 10.79
CA ARG A 272 13.92 1.60 10.22
C ARG A 272 13.48 2.63 9.17
N THR A 273 13.89 3.89 9.30
CA THR A 273 13.69 4.91 8.25
C THR A 273 14.99 5.66 7.97
N ALA A 274 15.25 6.02 6.71
CA ALA A 274 16.40 6.86 6.41
C ALA A 274 16.11 8.33 6.71
N ILE A 275 14.90 8.81 6.41
CA ILE A 275 14.45 10.17 6.72
C ILE A 275 13.02 10.11 7.27
N GLY A 276 12.83 10.55 8.50
CA GLY A 276 11.52 10.61 9.14
C GLY A 276 11.58 10.28 10.63
N GLN A 277 10.57 10.70 11.37
CA GLN A 277 10.42 10.32 12.78
C GLN A 277 10.02 8.85 12.90
N VAL A 278 10.54 8.16 13.91
CA VAL A 278 10.03 6.85 14.35
C VAL A 278 9.29 7.04 15.68
N LYS A 279 7.99 6.74 15.70
CA LYS A 279 7.15 6.82 16.89
C LYS A 279 6.62 5.44 17.25
N LEU A 280 6.90 4.99 18.47
CA LEU A 280 6.51 3.67 18.97
C LEU A 280 5.73 3.85 20.28
N GLU A 281 4.47 3.44 20.31
CA GLU A 281 3.57 3.64 21.44
C GLU A 281 2.90 2.33 21.87
N GLN A 282 2.82 2.10 23.18
CA GLN A 282 2.17 0.92 23.76
C GLN A 282 2.73 -0.40 23.22
N VAL A 283 4.05 -0.47 22.99
CA VAL A 283 4.71 -1.69 22.54
C VAL A 283 5.12 -2.54 23.74
N SER A 284 4.75 -3.82 23.73
CA SER A 284 5.01 -4.77 24.83
C SER A 284 6.20 -5.70 24.57
N GLY A 285 6.61 -5.87 23.31
CA GLY A 285 7.75 -6.74 22.95
C GLY A 285 9.05 -5.98 22.68
N PRO A 286 10.18 -6.69 22.45
CA PRO A 286 11.48 -6.09 22.23
C PRO A 286 11.49 -5.13 21.03
N VAL A 287 12.21 -4.02 21.17
CA VAL A 287 12.23 -2.94 20.17
C VAL A 287 13.61 -2.72 19.59
N GLU A 288 13.66 -2.57 18.27
CA GLU A 288 14.81 -2.08 17.52
C GLU A 288 14.32 -0.97 16.57
N ALA A 289 14.69 0.28 16.86
CA ALA A 289 14.21 1.44 16.13
C ALA A 289 15.37 2.30 15.65
N GLU A 290 15.41 2.60 14.36
CA GLU A 290 16.47 3.40 13.76
C GLU A 290 15.92 4.49 12.83
N SER A 291 16.53 5.67 12.92
CA SER A 291 16.29 6.80 12.01
C SER A 291 17.62 7.35 11.51
N GLY A 292 17.78 7.56 10.20
CA GLY A 292 18.94 8.31 9.70
C GLY A 292 18.81 9.79 10.08
N ASN A 293 17.72 10.42 9.67
CA ASN A 293 17.39 11.80 9.99
C ASN A 293 15.94 11.94 10.46
N GLY A 294 15.77 12.11 11.76
CA GLY A 294 14.47 12.28 12.41
C GLY A 294 14.48 11.78 13.84
N ALA A 295 13.58 12.30 14.67
CA ALA A 295 13.52 11.89 16.06
C ALA A 295 13.06 10.44 16.24
N VAL A 296 13.46 9.81 17.34
CA VAL A 296 12.91 8.53 17.79
C VAL A 296 12.16 8.76 19.09
N ILE A 297 10.86 8.47 19.10
CA ILE A 297 9.99 8.59 20.27
C ILE A 297 9.52 7.19 20.65
N TYR A 298 9.78 6.80 21.89
CA TYR A 298 9.39 5.49 22.41
C TYR A 298 8.64 5.61 23.74
N ALA A 299 7.42 5.09 23.77
CA ALA A 299 6.59 4.96 24.96
C ALA A 299 6.05 3.52 25.04
N PRO A 300 6.74 2.58 25.72
CA PRO A 300 6.28 1.20 25.88
C PRO A 300 4.91 1.09 26.57
N ALA A 301 4.32 -0.10 26.50
CA ALA A 301 3.12 -0.42 27.29
C ALA A 301 3.41 -0.37 28.80
N SER A 302 2.42 -0.01 29.61
CA SER A 302 2.60 0.27 31.05
C SER A 302 3.12 -0.91 31.88
N ASP A 303 2.96 -2.14 31.40
CA ASP A 303 3.42 -3.38 32.03
C ASP A 303 4.71 -3.94 31.40
N SER A 304 5.27 -3.24 30.41
CA SER A 304 6.42 -3.71 29.64
C SER A 304 7.74 -3.47 30.35
N ALA A 305 8.53 -4.55 30.47
CA ALA A 305 9.89 -4.54 31.01
C ALA A 305 10.87 -5.22 30.03
N VAL A 306 10.71 -4.98 28.73
CA VAL A 306 11.51 -5.59 27.65
C VAL A 306 12.67 -4.71 27.19
N ALA A 307 13.65 -5.33 26.55
CA ALA A 307 14.81 -4.64 25.98
C ALA A 307 14.42 -3.76 24.79
N PHE A 308 15.12 -2.63 24.65
CA PHE A 308 14.99 -1.74 23.50
C PHE A 308 16.35 -1.23 23.03
N HIS A 309 16.49 -1.08 21.73
CA HIS A 309 17.64 -0.51 21.05
C HIS A 309 17.16 0.61 20.14
N LEU A 310 17.50 1.85 20.50
CA LEU A 310 17.07 3.05 19.78
C LEU A 310 18.29 3.77 19.22
N LYS A 311 18.27 4.06 17.92
CA LYS A 311 19.35 4.78 17.24
C LYS A 311 18.80 5.90 16.37
N THR A 312 19.47 7.04 16.37
CA THR A 312 19.31 8.03 15.30
C THR A 312 20.64 8.66 14.93
N ASP A 313 20.89 8.97 13.65
CA ASP A 313 22.14 9.68 13.30
C ASP A 313 21.97 11.19 13.51
N ILE A 314 20.84 11.76 13.09
CA ILE A 314 20.46 13.16 13.34
C ILE A 314 19.04 13.20 13.89
N GLY A 315 18.87 13.58 15.14
CA GLY A 315 17.57 13.63 15.79
C GLY A 315 17.65 13.46 17.31
N ALA A 316 16.64 13.96 18.01
CA ALA A 316 16.48 13.67 19.44
C ALA A 316 15.91 12.26 19.65
N VAL A 317 16.29 11.62 20.75
CA VAL A 317 15.63 10.40 21.23
C VAL A 317 14.87 10.74 22.51
N THR A 318 13.56 10.49 22.52
CA THR A 318 12.70 10.69 23.68
C THR A 318 12.10 9.37 24.11
N VAL A 319 12.32 9.01 25.38
CA VAL A 319 11.81 7.76 25.96
C VAL A 319 10.97 8.07 27.19
N HIS A 320 9.76 7.51 27.26
CA HIS A 320 8.86 7.60 28.40
C HIS A 320 8.67 6.21 29.00
N LEU A 321 9.38 5.92 30.09
CA LEU A 321 9.39 4.60 30.71
C LEU A 321 8.37 4.49 31.83
N PRO A 322 7.54 3.43 31.84
CA PRO A 322 6.58 3.19 32.90
C PRO A 322 7.27 2.75 34.20
N ALA A 323 6.52 2.78 35.31
CA ALA A 323 7.00 2.31 36.61
C ALA A 323 7.47 0.84 36.62
N SER A 324 6.93 0.01 35.72
CA SER A 324 7.32 -1.40 35.52
C SER A 324 8.69 -1.59 34.85
N ALA A 325 9.25 -0.54 34.23
CA ALA A 325 10.54 -0.63 33.56
C ALA A 325 11.67 -1.02 34.53
N ALA A 326 12.47 -2.00 34.11
CA ALA A 326 13.49 -2.67 34.89
C ALA A 326 14.79 -2.85 34.08
N GLY A 327 15.87 -3.21 34.77
CA GLY A 327 17.17 -3.49 34.18
C GLY A 327 18.06 -2.26 34.06
N SER A 328 18.86 -2.19 32.98
CA SER A 328 19.85 -1.12 32.76
C SER A 328 19.72 -0.48 31.38
N ILE A 329 20.03 0.81 31.30
CA ILE A 329 20.01 1.59 30.06
C ILE A 329 21.35 2.29 29.91
N GLU A 330 21.98 2.08 28.76
CA GLU A 330 23.14 2.86 28.32
C GLU A 330 22.70 3.85 27.25
N ALA A 331 22.80 5.14 27.55
CA ALA A 331 22.38 6.22 26.67
C ALA A 331 23.58 7.10 26.30
N THR A 332 23.74 7.34 25.00
CA THR A 332 24.89 8.06 24.43
C THR A 332 24.45 9.11 23.40
N THR A 333 25.20 10.19 23.33
CA THR A 333 25.10 11.20 22.27
C THR A 333 26.49 11.72 21.90
N ASP A 334 26.81 11.85 20.61
CA ASP A 334 28.09 12.45 20.19
C ASP A 334 28.04 13.98 20.31
N VAL A 335 26.92 14.58 19.92
CA VAL A 335 26.65 16.02 20.04
C VAL A 335 25.28 16.23 20.71
N GLY A 336 25.31 16.62 21.98
CA GLY A 336 24.10 16.92 22.75
C GLY A 336 24.28 16.70 24.25
N ALA A 337 23.19 16.33 24.91
CA ALA A 337 23.22 15.88 26.30
C ALA A 337 22.23 14.74 26.52
N VAL A 338 22.54 13.87 27.48
CA VAL A 338 21.61 12.88 28.00
C VAL A 338 20.98 13.43 29.27
N THR A 339 19.66 13.54 29.30
CA THR A 339 18.89 14.04 30.44
C THR A 339 17.96 12.96 30.95
N VAL A 340 17.92 12.77 32.26
CA VAL A 340 17.04 11.81 32.93
C VAL A 340 16.17 12.57 33.91
N ASN A 341 14.86 12.54 33.67
CA ASN A 341 13.84 13.21 34.47
C ASN A 341 12.82 12.18 34.96
N GLY A 342 11.94 12.57 35.89
CA GLY A 342 10.84 11.70 36.32
C GLY A 342 10.45 11.85 37.78
N SER A 343 9.27 11.34 38.11
CA SER A 343 8.78 11.19 39.50
C SER A 343 9.51 10.07 40.22
N ARG A 344 9.81 8.97 39.52
CA ARG A 344 10.58 7.85 40.04
C ARG A 344 12.08 8.11 39.92
N LYS A 345 12.82 7.82 41.00
CA LYS A 345 14.28 7.80 40.98
C LYS A 345 14.80 6.46 40.47
N ALA A 346 15.73 6.49 39.54
CA ALA A 346 16.56 5.33 39.21
C ALA A 346 17.43 4.93 40.42
N ARG A 347 17.84 3.67 40.48
CA ARG A 347 18.72 3.16 41.55
C ARG A 347 20.10 3.82 41.49
N SER A 348 20.64 3.99 40.29
CA SER A 348 21.84 4.78 40.06
C SER A 348 21.84 5.39 38.66
N VAL A 349 22.33 6.61 38.56
CA VAL A 349 22.65 7.27 37.29
C VAL A 349 24.10 7.71 37.37
N THR A 350 24.94 7.19 36.48
CA THR A 350 26.38 7.46 36.44
C THR A 350 26.82 7.86 35.04
N GLY A 351 28.00 8.47 34.91
CA GLY A 351 28.53 8.95 33.64
C GLY A 351 28.44 10.46 33.47
N GLU A 352 29.00 10.93 32.37
CA GLU A 352 29.16 12.34 32.04
C GLU A 352 27.89 12.94 31.40
N ARG A 353 28.04 14.10 30.75
CA ARG A 353 26.93 14.80 30.07
C ARG A 353 26.45 14.05 28.82
N SER A 354 27.36 13.48 28.04
CA SER A 354 27.12 12.84 26.74
C SER A 354 26.91 11.32 26.83
N LEU A 355 27.26 10.70 27.96
CA LEU A 355 27.08 9.26 28.19
C LEU A 355 26.53 9.06 29.60
N LYS A 356 25.42 8.34 29.72
CA LYS A 356 24.87 7.93 31.01
C LYS A 356 24.57 6.44 31.05
N LYS A 357 24.97 5.81 32.15
CA LYS A 357 24.55 4.46 32.53
C LYS A 357 23.51 4.57 33.65
N ILE A 358 22.32 4.07 33.37
CA ILE A 358 21.14 4.17 34.23
C ILE A 358 20.78 2.75 34.67
N VAL A 359 20.70 2.52 35.97
CA VAL A 359 20.27 1.25 36.54
C VAL A 359 18.92 1.45 37.21
N LEU A 360 17.90 0.75 36.71
CA LEU A 360 16.55 0.73 37.27
C LEU A 360 16.38 -0.40 38.30
N SER A 361 17.04 -1.55 38.07
CA SER A 361 17.07 -2.71 38.99
C SER A 361 18.26 -3.63 38.70
N ASP A 362 18.64 -4.48 39.67
CA ASP A 362 19.78 -5.42 39.54
C ASP A 362 19.50 -6.57 38.54
N LYS A 363 18.22 -6.82 38.27
CA LYS A 363 17.75 -7.83 37.32
C LYS A 363 16.85 -7.15 36.29
N GLY A 364 16.88 -7.62 35.06
CA GLY A 364 16.09 -7.08 33.96
C GLY A 364 16.89 -7.02 32.66
N PRO A 365 16.28 -6.54 31.57
CA PRO A 365 16.96 -6.40 30.28
C PRO A 365 18.03 -5.31 30.29
N SER A 366 18.94 -5.38 29.33
CA SER A 366 19.82 -4.26 28.99
C SER A 366 19.32 -3.58 27.72
N SER A 367 19.19 -2.26 27.78
CA SER A 367 18.72 -1.43 26.68
C SER A 367 19.77 -0.39 26.28
N THR A 368 19.75 0.04 25.02
CA THR A 368 20.70 1.02 24.51
C THR A 368 20.00 2.14 23.76
N ILE A 369 20.52 3.36 23.92
CA ILE A 369 20.09 4.53 23.18
C ILE A 369 21.33 5.24 22.62
N HIS A 370 21.30 5.57 21.34
CA HIS A 370 22.36 6.34 20.70
C HIS A 370 21.79 7.42 19.77
N THR A 371 22.37 8.62 19.83
CA THR A 371 22.16 9.65 18.81
C THR A 371 23.49 10.26 18.38
N GLY A 372 23.72 10.44 17.08
CA GLY A 372 24.90 11.15 16.60
C GLY A 372 24.81 12.64 16.92
N ASN A 373 23.80 13.31 16.37
CA ASN A 373 23.52 14.72 16.64
C ASN A 373 22.09 14.90 17.17
N GLY A 374 21.99 15.14 18.48
CA GLY A 374 20.73 15.32 19.17
C GLY A 374 20.85 15.06 20.66
N SER A 375 19.81 15.42 21.40
CA SER A 375 19.73 15.12 22.83
C SER A 375 18.94 13.85 23.08
N VAL A 376 19.29 13.14 24.15
CA VAL A 376 18.53 12.00 24.66
C VAL A 376 17.78 12.45 25.90
N THR A 377 16.46 12.29 25.92
CA THR A 377 15.62 12.56 27.09
C THR A 377 14.93 11.28 27.52
N ILE A 378 15.16 10.88 28.77
CA ILE A 378 14.51 9.72 29.38
C ILE A 378 13.66 10.22 30.53
N THR A 379 12.36 9.91 30.49
CA THR A 379 11.41 10.22 31.56
C THR A 379 11.03 8.92 32.26
N LEU A 380 11.13 8.91 33.60
CA LEU A 380 10.78 7.78 34.46
C LEU A 380 9.50 8.11 35.23
N ASP A 381 8.41 7.42 34.93
CA ASP A 381 7.14 7.61 35.64
C ASP A 381 7.17 7.05 37.06
#